data_AF-A0A836IHL7-F1
#
_entry.id   AF-A0A836IHL7-F1
#
_cell.length_a   1.000
_cell.length_b   1.000
_cell.length_c   1.000
_cell.angle_alpha   90.00
_cell.angle_beta   90.00
_cell.angle_gamma   90.00
#
_symmetry.space_group_name_H-M   'P 1'
#
loop_
_entity.id
_entity.type
_entity.pdbx_description
1 polymer ?
#
loop_
_entity_poly.entity_id
_entity_poly.type
_entity_poly.pdbx_seq_one_letter_code
_entity_poly.pdbx_strand_id
1 'polypeptide(L)'
;MHAASLKRVTQHFFKGEEDEFDIAAEVQYARQATDVCRAVPLTQQAVAHISRYYPLVKNEDDLDTLSKRLKRGEETGFSLLFDPSLIDACCQRGIFPLSIQIGWGIFTFAPKLHVERAICALADSAAQRNTIGGFSFCEGHDGIFDKECLGVSRKLTKAPNERTRCPSFDIFVNREEDLVDILTLIRRQHGENWLCAALRLCFLHMFFNPAKYATKIIVTAIRHRKYSDTNISVNPAMIQEGELIAGEIGYLVGDIYASATGGYCVNGGGALQLSVTGVCMKLAGCRVWDLGMMMSYKQSLQCITLPREKWLNMVSVRRSNPNQHILDYLQDLKRGRPVSDFLRTDLPPTLGDPNSKSQLKKRLKKDAAIQRKAQKQMKM
;
A
#
# COMPACT_ATOMS: atom_id res chain seq x y z
N MET A 1 1.16 -1.65 -26.26
CA MET A 1 -0.13 -1.24 -25.67
C MET A 1 -0.02 -0.19 -24.56
N HIS A 2 1.13 -0.02 -23.87
CA HIS A 2 1.30 0.96 -22.78
C HIS A 2 1.24 2.46 -23.19
N ALA A 3 1.57 2.80 -24.44
CA ALA A 3 1.65 4.22 -24.84
C ALA A 3 0.31 4.98 -24.76
N ALA A 4 -0.82 4.28 -24.92
CA ALA A 4 -2.14 4.91 -24.80
C ALA A 4 -2.56 5.12 -23.33
N SER A 5 -2.29 4.16 -22.43
CA SER A 5 -2.73 4.21 -21.03
C SER A 5 -2.03 5.26 -20.16
N LEU A 6 -0.93 5.85 -20.66
CA LEU A 6 -0.11 6.83 -19.98
C LEU A 6 -0.19 8.25 -20.54
N LYS A 7 -1.02 8.51 -21.57
CA LYS A 7 -1.13 9.83 -22.22
C LYS A 7 -1.32 10.96 -21.21
N ARG A 8 -2.27 10.78 -20.29
CA ARG A 8 -2.55 11.75 -19.22
C ARG A 8 -1.40 11.92 -18.24
N VAL A 9 -0.74 10.83 -17.86
CA VAL A 9 0.44 10.89 -16.99
C VAL A 9 1.56 11.70 -17.66
N THR A 10 1.78 11.48 -18.96
CA THR A 10 2.76 12.26 -19.75
C THR A 10 2.39 13.73 -19.76
N GLN A 11 1.14 14.06 -20.11
CA GLN A 11 0.69 15.44 -20.18
C GLN A 11 0.74 16.16 -18.82
N HIS A 12 0.41 15.47 -17.73
CA HIS A 12 0.35 16.07 -16.40
C HIS A 12 1.73 16.40 -15.83
N PHE A 13 2.74 15.57 -16.13
CA PHE A 13 4.09 15.72 -15.58
C PHE A 13 5.15 16.15 -16.62
N PHE A 14 4.75 16.54 -17.82
CA PHE A 14 5.69 16.98 -18.86
C PHE A 14 6.45 18.24 -18.41
N LYS A 15 7.78 18.15 -18.35
CA LYS A 15 8.66 19.25 -17.91
C LYS A 15 9.59 19.78 -19.01
N GLY A 16 9.43 19.37 -20.27
CA GLY A 16 10.21 19.87 -21.40
C GLY A 16 11.54 19.15 -21.66
N GLU A 17 12.14 18.51 -20.65
CA GLU A 17 13.28 17.60 -20.81
C GLU A 17 12.80 16.15 -20.59
N GLU A 18 13.11 15.27 -21.55
CA GLU A 18 12.88 13.82 -21.40
C GLU A 18 13.99 13.22 -20.54
N ASP A 19 13.71 13.08 -19.25
CA ASP A 19 14.46 12.14 -18.39
C ASP A 19 14.26 10.74 -19.00
N GLU A 20 15.28 10.21 -19.70
CA GLU A 20 15.20 8.89 -20.32
C GLU A 20 15.26 7.81 -19.23
N PHE A 21 14.16 7.05 -19.09
CA PHE A 21 14.09 5.88 -18.22
C PHE A 21 13.21 4.81 -18.85
N ASP A 22 13.57 3.54 -18.64
CA ASP A 22 12.83 2.40 -19.19
C ASP A 22 12.33 1.47 -18.07
N ILE A 23 11.17 1.83 -17.51
CA ILE A 23 10.50 1.01 -16.50
C ILE A 23 10.10 -0.36 -17.07
N ALA A 24 9.80 -0.47 -18.37
CA ALA A 24 9.41 -1.75 -18.96
C ALA A 24 10.60 -2.73 -18.96
N ALA A 25 11.79 -2.25 -19.31
CA ALA A 25 13.02 -3.01 -19.18
C ALA A 25 13.32 -3.40 -17.73
N GLU A 26 13.13 -2.49 -16.75
CA GLU A 26 13.30 -2.80 -15.32
C GLU A 26 12.36 -3.94 -14.88
N VAL A 27 11.07 -3.86 -15.23
CA VAL A 27 10.06 -4.89 -14.91
C VAL A 27 10.42 -6.23 -15.55
N GLN A 28 10.80 -6.22 -16.83
CA GLN A 28 11.16 -7.45 -17.54
C GLN A 28 12.43 -8.08 -16.98
N TYR A 29 13.45 -7.27 -16.66
CA TYR A 29 14.67 -7.74 -16.02
C TYR A 29 14.36 -8.38 -14.66
N ALA A 30 13.62 -7.70 -13.78
CA ALA A 30 13.29 -8.21 -12.45
C ALA A 30 12.47 -9.52 -12.48
N ARG A 31 11.63 -9.70 -13.51
CA ARG A 31 10.86 -10.94 -13.72
C ARG A 31 11.75 -12.14 -14.07
N GLN A 32 12.79 -11.92 -14.86
CA GLN A 32 13.64 -12.99 -15.40
C GLN A 32 14.89 -13.25 -14.56
N ALA A 33 15.39 -12.22 -13.88
CA ALA A 33 16.61 -12.30 -13.10
C ALA A 33 16.44 -13.23 -11.88
N THR A 34 17.43 -14.09 -11.66
CA THR A 34 17.53 -14.91 -10.45
C THR A 34 17.98 -14.08 -9.24
N ASP A 35 18.72 -13.01 -9.50
CA ASP A 35 19.24 -12.05 -8.52
C ASP A 35 19.25 -10.64 -9.12
N VAL A 36 18.82 -9.66 -8.33
CA VAL A 36 18.82 -8.23 -8.68
C VAL A 36 19.71 -7.41 -7.73
N CYS A 37 20.51 -8.07 -6.90
CA CYS A 37 21.43 -7.42 -5.98
C CYS A 37 22.34 -6.43 -6.70
N ARG A 38 22.49 -5.23 -6.14
CA ARG A 38 23.33 -4.19 -6.72
C ARG A 38 24.17 -3.51 -5.65
N ALA A 39 25.49 -3.61 -5.82
CA ALA A 39 26.44 -2.84 -5.03
C ALA A 39 26.47 -1.37 -5.48
N VAL A 40 26.58 -0.47 -4.51
CA VAL A 40 26.78 0.97 -4.76
C VAL A 40 28.28 1.21 -4.99
N PRO A 41 28.68 1.84 -6.11
CA PRO A 41 30.09 2.00 -6.47
C PRO A 41 30.77 3.12 -5.67
N LEU A 42 31.02 2.89 -4.39
CA LEU A 42 31.70 3.85 -3.50
C LEU A 42 33.11 3.39 -3.14
N THR A 43 34.05 4.35 -3.12
CA THR A 43 35.40 4.12 -2.60
C THR A 43 35.37 3.95 -1.08
N GLN A 44 36.37 3.26 -0.52
CA GLN A 44 36.49 3.12 0.94
C GLN A 44 36.52 4.47 1.67
N GLN A 45 37.15 5.49 1.07
CA GLN A 45 37.17 6.85 1.61
C GLN A 45 35.77 7.48 1.64
N ALA A 46 34.98 7.30 0.58
CA ALA A 46 33.60 7.77 0.55
C ALA A 46 32.73 7.06 1.59
N VAL A 47 32.88 5.74 1.73
CA VAL A 47 32.19 4.96 2.77
C VAL A 47 32.55 5.45 4.17
N ALA A 48 33.84 5.66 4.44
CA ALA A 48 34.31 6.18 5.71
C ALA A 48 33.79 7.61 6.00
N HIS A 49 33.64 8.44 4.97
CA HIS A 49 33.06 9.77 5.08
C HIS A 49 31.57 9.71 5.45
N ILE A 50 30.76 8.95 4.69
CA ILE A 50 29.31 8.82 4.92
C ILE A 50 29.03 8.19 6.29
N SER A 51 29.86 7.23 6.71
CA SER A 51 29.75 6.54 8.02
C SER A 51 29.88 7.48 9.23
N ARG A 52 30.37 8.71 9.06
CA ARG A 52 30.40 9.73 10.14
C ARG A 52 29.01 10.30 10.44
N TYR A 53 28.12 10.25 9.45
CA TYR A 53 26.79 10.85 9.48
C TYR A 53 25.69 9.81 9.61
N TYR A 54 25.86 8.65 8.99
CA TYR A 54 24.84 7.59 8.98
C TYR A 54 25.46 6.25 9.38
N PRO A 55 24.81 5.47 10.25
CA PRO A 55 25.28 4.12 10.58
C PRO A 55 25.19 3.22 9.35
N LEU A 56 26.28 2.49 9.09
CA LEU A 56 26.37 1.52 8.01
C LEU A 56 25.58 0.24 8.35
N VAL A 57 24.81 -0.24 7.38
CA VAL A 57 24.06 -1.50 7.42
C VAL A 57 24.61 -2.42 6.34
N LYS A 58 25.37 -3.43 6.74
CA LYS A 58 26.03 -4.39 5.83
C LYS A 58 25.16 -5.62 5.58
N ASN A 59 24.38 -6.02 6.58
CA ASN A 59 23.58 -7.24 6.57
C ASN A 59 22.33 -7.05 7.45
N GLU A 60 21.57 -8.13 7.63
CA GLU A 60 20.33 -8.10 8.40
C GLU A 60 20.55 -7.87 9.90
N ASP A 61 21.61 -8.41 10.49
CA ASP A 61 21.92 -8.27 11.92
C ASP A 61 22.15 -6.81 12.33
N ASP A 62 22.73 -6.03 11.41
CA ASP A 62 22.91 -4.59 11.58
C ASP A 62 21.56 -3.85 11.78
N LEU A 63 20.46 -4.37 11.23
CA LEU A 63 19.14 -3.75 11.38
C LEU A 63 18.60 -3.84 12.81
N ASP A 64 18.95 -4.90 13.55
CA ASP A 64 18.49 -5.11 14.94
C ASP A 64 19.09 -4.10 15.92
N THR A 65 20.24 -3.54 15.58
CA THR A 65 20.93 -2.52 16.38
C THR A 65 20.82 -1.11 15.79
N LEU A 66 20.20 -0.96 14.61
CA LEU A 66 20.14 0.32 13.90
C LEU A 66 19.54 1.44 14.78
N SER A 67 18.43 1.17 15.48
CA SER A 67 17.77 2.16 16.35
C SER A 67 18.69 2.72 17.45
N LYS A 68 19.62 1.90 17.96
CA LYS A 68 20.59 2.29 18.99
C LYS A 68 21.79 3.03 18.42
N ARG A 69 22.13 2.79 17.15
CA ARG A 69 23.25 3.43 16.45
C ARG A 69 22.91 4.79 15.85
N LEU A 70 21.62 5.07 15.61
CA LEU A 70 21.15 6.39 15.20
C LEU A 70 21.33 7.40 16.34
N LYS A 71 21.90 8.58 16.05
CA LYS A 71 21.96 9.65 17.06
C LYS A 71 20.57 10.22 17.31
N ARG A 72 20.42 11.00 18.39
CA ARG A 72 19.14 11.62 18.76
C ARG A 72 18.61 12.49 17.60
N GLY A 73 17.42 12.15 17.11
CA GLY A 73 16.76 12.85 15.99
C GLY A 73 17.15 12.35 14.60
N GLU A 74 18.19 11.54 14.45
CA GLU A 74 18.53 10.89 13.18
C GLU A 74 17.57 9.73 12.92
N GLU A 75 17.23 9.52 11.65
CA GLU A 75 16.24 8.52 11.23
C GLU A 75 16.80 7.48 10.27
N THR A 76 17.98 7.69 9.68
CA THR A 76 18.40 6.96 8.48
C THR A 76 19.75 6.28 8.68
N GLY A 77 19.83 4.99 8.40
CA GLY A 77 21.10 4.29 8.13
C GLY A 77 21.42 4.30 6.64
N PHE A 78 22.55 3.72 6.25
CA PHE A 78 22.84 3.52 4.83
C PHE A 78 23.46 2.15 4.57
N SER A 79 23.24 1.61 3.38
CA SER A 79 23.86 0.39 2.89
C SER A 79 24.48 0.60 1.51
N LEU A 80 25.54 -0.15 1.25
CA LEU A 80 26.20 -0.23 -0.05
C LEU A 80 25.58 -1.31 -0.93
N LEU A 81 24.53 -1.97 -0.46
CA LEU A 81 23.90 -3.07 -1.16
C LEU A 81 22.39 -2.82 -1.24
N PHE A 82 21.87 -2.80 -2.46
CA PHE A 82 20.45 -3.05 -2.71
C PHE A 82 20.29 -4.56 -2.88
N ASP A 83 19.78 -5.22 -1.85
CA ASP A 83 19.53 -6.67 -1.82
C ASP A 83 18.08 -6.90 -1.38
N PRO A 84 17.27 -7.64 -2.17
CA PRO A 84 15.90 -8.00 -1.80
C PRO A 84 15.77 -8.62 -0.40
N SER A 85 16.74 -9.43 0.04
CA SER A 85 16.72 -10.10 1.35
C SER A 85 16.93 -9.09 2.48
N LEU A 86 17.92 -8.20 2.33
CA LEU A 86 18.13 -7.09 3.27
C LEU A 86 16.92 -6.14 3.33
N ILE A 87 16.26 -5.90 2.20
CA ILE A 87 15.04 -5.08 2.12
C ILE A 87 13.86 -5.79 2.79
N ASP A 88 13.69 -7.10 2.58
CA ASP A 88 12.70 -7.90 3.31
C ASP A 88 12.92 -7.80 4.81
N ALA A 89 14.16 -8.05 5.27
CA ALA A 89 14.56 -7.94 6.67
C ALA A 89 14.33 -6.54 7.26
N CYS A 90 14.51 -5.49 6.45
CA CYS A 90 14.22 -4.09 6.79
C CYS A 90 12.71 -3.88 7.03
N CYS A 91 11.88 -4.27 6.08
CA CYS A 91 10.42 -4.20 6.18
C CYS A 91 9.89 -5.00 7.38
N GLN A 92 10.37 -6.24 7.57
CA GLN A 92 9.99 -7.12 8.68
C GLN A 92 10.35 -6.58 10.07
N ARG A 93 11.18 -5.54 10.15
CA ARG A 93 11.52 -4.84 11.40
C ARG A 93 10.79 -3.50 11.55
N GLY A 94 9.89 -3.16 10.62
CA GLY A 94 9.22 -1.87 10.61
C GLY A 94 10.13 -0.72 10.19
N ILE A 95 11.27 -1.04 9.58
CA ILE A 95 12.19 -0.04 9.04
C ILE A 95 11.72 0.26 7.62
N PHE A 96 11.59 1.54 7.28
CA PHE A 96 11.13 1.94 5.96
C PHE A 96 12.27 1.82 4.95
N PRO A 97 12.10 1.02 3.88
CA PRO A 97 13.07 0.99 2.79
C PRO A 97 12.93 2.26 1.92
N LEU A 98 13.98 3.08 1.85
CA LEU A 98 14.10 4.12 0.83
C LEU A 98 15.50 4.13 0.22
N SER A 99 15.68 4.91 -0.84
CA SER A 99 16.98 5.31 -1.34
C SER A 99 17.28 6.76 -0.96
N ILE A 100 18.55 7.15 -0.88
CA ILE A 100 18.95 8.56 -0.85
C ILE A 100 20.01 8.82 -1.93
N GLN A 101 19.94 9.99 -2.57
CA GLN A 101 20.98 10.42 -3.49
C GLN A 101 22.15 11.00 -2.70
N ILE A 102 23.37 10.57 -3.03
CA ILE A 102 24.61 11.01 -2.36
C ILE A 102 25.55 11.81 -3.30
N GLY A 103 25.06 12.17 -4.49
CA GLY A 103 25.77 12.97 -5.49
C GLY A 103 25.94 12.24 -6.83
N TRP A 104 26.09 12.99 -7.92
CA TRP A 104 26.39 12.46 -9.27
C TRP A 104 25.48 11.32 -9.77
N GLY A 105 24.20 11.36 -9.40
CA GLY A 105 23.26 10.27 -9.76
C GLY A 105 23.49 8.95 -9.02
N ILE A 106 24.34 8.93 -7.99
CA ILE A 106 24.57 7.76 -7.14
C ILE A 106 23.56 7.75 -6.02
N PHE A 107 22.92 6.60 -5.84
CA PHE A 107 21.94 6.34 -4.78
C PHE A 107 22.45 5.24 -3.85
N THR A 108 22.18 5.36 -2.55
CA THR A 108 22.39 4.30 -1.56
C THR A 108 21.06 3.81 -1.03
N PHE A 109 21.02 2.55 -0.62
CA PHE A 109 19.89 2.05 0.17
C PHE A 109 19.96 2.69 1.56
N ALA A 110 18.84 3.21 2.03
CA ALA A 110 18.74 4.01 3.23
C ALA A 110 17.60 3.50 4.12
N PRO A 111 17.84 2.48 4.96
CA PRO A 111 16.86 2.02 5.95
C PRO A 111 16.49 3.17 6.89
N LYS A 112 15.21 3.52 6.97
CA LYS A 112 14.73 4.65 7.77
C LYS A 112 13.75 4.27 8.87
N LEU A 113 14.13 4.65 10.07
CA LEU A 113 13.34 4.59 11.29
C LEU A 113 12.89 5.99 11.66
N HIS A 114 11.63 6.30 11.37
CA HIS A 114 11.05 7.56 11.83
C HIS A 114 11.13 7.68 13.37
N VAL A 115 11.34 8.90 13.86
CA VAL A 115 11.22 9.20 15.30
C VAL A 115 9.77 8.97 15.75
N GLU A 116 8.83 9.42 14.93
CA GLU A 116 7.38 9.27 15.10
C GLU A 116 6.79 8.67 13.82
N ARG A 117 6.04 7.57 13.95
CA ARG A 117 5.37 6.89 12.85
C ARG A 117 3.91 7.30 12.78
N ALA A 118 3.45 7.78 11.62
CA ALA A 118 2.05 8.06 11.38
C ALA A 118 1.31 6.76 11.03
N ILE A 119 0.34 6.39 11.86
CA ILE A 119 -0.42 5.17 11.69
C ILE A 119 -1.92 5.41 11.88
N CYS A 120 -2.71 4.58 11.24
CA CYS A 120 -4.15 4.51 11.39
C CYS A 120 -4.57 3.04 11.60
N ALA A 121 -5.59 2.81 12.42
CA ALA A 121 -6.19 1.50 12.57
C ALA A 121 -7.27 1.28 11.52
N LEU A 122 -7.24 0.10 10.90
CA LEU A 122 -8.26 -0.35 9.97
C LEU A 122 -9.32 -1.12 10.76
N ALA A 123 -10.17 -0.37 11.47
CA ALA A 123 -11.18 -0.87 12.39
C ALA A 123 -12.55 -0.24 12.11
N ASP A 124 -13.61 -0.85 12.62
CA ASP A 124 -14.99 -0.33 12.55
C ASP A 124 -15.38 0.48 13.79
N SER A 125 -14.62 0.37 14.88
CA SER A 125 -14.93 1.05 16.14
C SER A 125 -13.71 1.23 17.04
N ALA A 126 -13.82 2.17 17.99
CA ALA A 126 -12.83 2.39 19.05
C ALA A 126 -12.53 1.11 19.84
N ALA A 127 -13.56 0.30 20.13
CA ALA A 127 -13.41 -0.97 20.82
C ALA A 127 -12.51 -1.93 20.03
N GLN A 128 -12.73 -2.07 18.72
CA GLN A 128 -11.90 -2.92 17.87
C GLN A 128 -10.49 -2.36 17.67
N ARG A 129 -10.32 -1.04 17.55
CA ARG A 129 -8.98 -0.41 17.51
C ARG A 129 -8.21 -0.73 18.79
N ASN A 130 -8.84 -0.60 19.95
CA ASN A 130 -8.19 -0.78 21.25
C ASN A 130 -7.81 -2.25 21.54
N THR A 131 -8.25 -3.23 20.73
CA THR A 131 -7.73 -4.61 20.79
C THR A 131 -6.48 -4.83 19.94
N ILE A 132 -6.01 -3.82 19.18
CA ILE A 132 -4.80 -3.92 18.37
C ILE A 132 -3.59 -3.77 19.30
N GLY A 133 -2.96 -4.89 19.64
CA GLY A 133 -1.75 -4.89 20.47
C GLY A 133 -0.65 -3.98 19.90
N GLY A 134 -0.08 -3.13 20.76
CA GLY A 134 0.94 -2.14 20.41
C GLY A 134 0.40 -0.80 19.88
N PHE A 135 -0.89 -0.72 19.53
CA PHE A 135 -1.55 0.53 19.13
C PHE A 135 -1.88 1.37 20.39
N SER A 136 -1.70 2.69 20.31
CA SER A 136 -2.01 3.58 21.44
C SER A 136 -3.49 3.52 21.80
N PHE A 137 -3.81 3.53 23.09
CA PHE A 137 -5.19 3.74 23.51
C PHE A 137 -5.62 5.16 23.13
N CYS A 138 -6.76 5.27 22.45
CA CYS A 138 -7.39 6.54 22.12
C CYS A 138 -8.86 6.49 22.54
N GLU A 139 -9.49 7.64 22.67
CA GLU A 139 -10.95 7.76 22.82
C GLU A 139 -11.58 8.18 21.48
N GLY A 140 -12.88 7.96 21.32
CA GLY A 140 -13.59 8.36 20.10
C GLY A 140 -12.99 7.77 18.82
N HIS A 141 -12.93 8.60 17.78
CA HIS A 141 -12.53 8.20 16.41
C HIS A 141 -11.02 8.31 16.14
N ASP A 142 -10.24 8.94 17.03
CA ASP A 142 -8.81 9.17 16.81
C ASP A 142 -8.05 7.88 16.52
N GLY A 143 -7.22 7.89 15.48
CA GLY A 143 -6.45 6.73 15.07
C GLY A 143 -7.28 5.64 14.36
N ILE A 144 -8.54 5.88 14.00
CA ILE A 144 -9.33 4.99 13.14
C ILE A 144 -9.37 5.57 11.74
N PHE A 145 -9.04 4.77 10.72
CA PHE A 145 -9.18 5.23 9.34
C PHE A 145 -10.66 5.52 9.01
N ASP A 146 -10.92 6.73 8.54
CA ASP A 146 -12.21 7.15 8.00
C ASP A 146 -12.05 7.73 6.58
N LYS A 147 -12.65 7.04 5.61
CA LYS A 147 -12.64 7.45 4.19
C LYS A 147 -13.38 8.77 3.96
N GLU A 148 -14.38 9.09 4.79
CA GLU A 148 -15.21 10.30 4.60
C GLU A 148 -14.40 11.57 4.86
N CYS A 149 -13.37 11.50 5.72
CA CYS A 149 -12.50 12.64 6.00
C CYS A 149 -11.61 13.07 4.83
N LEU A 150 -11.47 12.24 3.78
CA LEU A 150 -10.72 12.58 2.58
C LEU A 150 -11.54 13.38 1.55
N GLY A 151 -12.86 13.52 1.73
CA GLY A 151 -13.69 14.38 0.88
C GLY A 151 -13.70 14.00 -0.60
N VAL A 152 -13.74 12.70 -0.92
CA VAL A 152 -13.72 12.22 -2.30
C VAL A 152 -14.92 12.74 -3.09
N SER A 153 -14.65 13.40 -4.23
CA SER A 153 -15.70 13.93 -5.09
C SER A 153 -16.66 12.83 -5.57
N ARG A 154 -17.97 13.09 -5.51
CA ARG A 154 -19.02 12.21 -6.07
C ARG A 154 -18.80 11.88 -7.55
N LYS A 155 -18.07 12.72 -8.30
CA LYS A 155 -17.72 12.46 -9.70
C LYS A 155 -16.77 11.26 -9.85
N LEU A 156 -15.93 11.01 -8.84
CA LEU A 156 -14.95 9.91 -8.81
C LEU A 156 -15.52 8.61 -8.23
N THR A 157 -16.73 8.64 -7.65
CA THR A 157 -17.36 7.49 -6.99
C THR A 157 -18.63 7.01 -7.69
N LYS A 158 -18.88 7.49 -8.92
CA LYS A 158 -20.03 7.07 -9.72
C LYS A 158 -19.94 5.58 -10.02
N ALA A 159 -21.08 4.90 -9.84
CA ALA A 159 -21.22 3.53 -10.28
C ALA A 159 -21.16 3.43 -11.81
N PRO A 160 -20.61 2.34 -12.34
CA PRO A 160 -20.62 2.10 -13.77
C PRO A 160 -22.04 2.00 -14.30
N ASN A 161 -22.25 2.46 -15.53
CA ASN A 161 -23.53 2.37 -16.21
C ASN A 161 -23.29 2.06 -17.69
N GLU A 162 -23.56 0.82 -18.09
CA GLU A 162 -23.32 0.33 -19.46
C GLU A 162 -24.10 1.14 -20.51
N ARG A 163 -25.31 1.62 -20.18
CA ARG A 163 -26.15 2.39 -21.10
C ARG A 163 -25.63 3.80 -21.33
N THR A 164 -25.26 4.50 -20.25
CA THR A 164 -24.83 5.90 -20.33
C THR A 164 -23.32 6.05 -20.49
N ARG A 165 -22.57 4.96 -20.29
CA ARG A 165 -21.10 4.91 -20.30
C ARG A 165 -20.48 6.04 -19.49
N CYS A 166 -21.10 6.38 -18.35
CA CYS A 166 -20.63 7.50 -17.56
C CYS A 166 -19.21 7.21 -17.02
N PRO A 167 -18.32 8.21 -16.93
CA PRO A 167 -16.99 8.00 -16.36
C PRO A 167 -17.08 7.37 -14.98
N SER A 168 -16.46 6.21 -14.83
CA SER A 168 -16.35 5.43 -13.61
C SER A 168 -14.95 4.80 -13.55
N PHE A 169 -14.61 4.21 -12.41
CA PHE A 169 -13.28 3.74 -12.11
C PHE A 169 -13.30 2.35 -11.53
N ASP A 170 -12.30 1.55 -11.87
CA ASP A 170 -12.05 0.25 -11.26
C ASP A 170 -10.71 0.29 -10.53
N ILE A 171 -10.63 -0.39 -9.39
CA ILE A 171 -9.37 -0.67 -8.69
C ILE A 171 -8.89 -2.08 -9.05
N PHE A 172 -7.60 -2.19 -9.31
CA PHE A 172 -6.86 -3.43 -9.51
C PHE A 172 -5.79 -3.54 -8.43
N VAL A 173 -5.55 -4.74 -7.92
CA VAL A 173 -4.46 -5.00 -6.97
C VAL A 173 -3.58 -6.13 -7.51
N ASN A 174 -2.26 -5.92 -7.47
CA ASN A 174 -1.23 -6.88 -7.90
C ASN A 174 -1.38 -7.40 -9.33
N ARG A 175 -2.04 -6.65 -10.20
CA ARG A 175 -2.13 -6.98 -11.62
C ARG A 175 -0.84 -6.58 -12.32
N GLU A 176 -0.14 -7.55 -12.91
CA GLU A 176 1.20 -7.38 -13.44
C GLU A 176 1.28 -6.33 -14.56
N GLU A 177 0.23 -6.26 -15.37
CA GLU A 177 0.08 -5.30 -16.47
C GLU A 177 0.09 -3.84 -15.99
N ASP A 178 -0.14 -3.60 -14.69
CA ASP A 178 -0.14 -2.26 -14.10
C ASP A 178 1.23 -1.81 -13.58
N LEU A 179 2.20 -2.71 -13.44
CA LEU A 179 3.50 -2.41 -12.83
C LEU A 179 4.22 -1.28 -13.56
N VAL A 180 4.31 -1.37 -14.89
CA VAL A 180 4.99 -0.36 -15.73
C VAL A 180 4.33 0.99 -15.58
N ASP A 181 3.00 1.05 -15.67
CA ASP A 181 2.27 2.31 -15.65
C ASP A 181 2.34 2.98 -14.26
N ILE A 182 2.23 2.20 -13.18
CA ILE A 182 2.28 2.71 -11.80
C ILE A 182 3.68 3.22 -11.45
N LEU A 183 4.72 2.44 -11.75
CA LEU A 183 6.10 2.87 -11.49
C LEU A 183 6.50 4.07 -12.35
N THR A 184 5.99 4.16 -13.60
CA THR A 184 6.14 5.36 -14.44
C THR A 184 5.46 6.58 -13.81
N LEU A 185 4.24 6.43 -13.30
CA LEU A 185 3.52 7.49 -12.60
C LEU A 185 4.29 7.98 -11.37
N ILE A 186 4.76 7.05 -10.54
CA ILE A 186 5.55 7.36 -9.33
C ILE A 186 6.86 8.05 -9.71
N ARG A 187 7.60 7.53 -10.69
CA ARG A 187 8.88 8.10 -11.15
C ARG A 187 8.72 9.53 -11.67
N ARG A 188 7.64 9.80 -12.41
CA ARG A 188 7.35 11.14 -12.93
C ARG A 188 6.95 12.13 -11.84
N GLN A 189 6.19 11.67 -10.84
CA GLN A 189 5.76 12.52 -9.74
C GLN A 189 6.89 12.82 -8.75
N HIS A 190 7.72 11.83 -8.41
CA HIS A 190 8.65 11.91 -7.28
C HIS A 190 10.13 11.84 -7.64
N GLY A 191 10.48 11.54 -8.89
CA GLY A 191 11.86 11.36 -9.31
C GLY A 191 12.49 10.03 -8.83
N GLU A 192 13.82 9.97 -8.77
CA GLU A 192 14.59 8.83 -8.23
C GLU A 192 14.85 8.94 -6.72
N ASN A 193 14.49 10.06 -6.09
CA ASN A 193 15.00 10.44 -4.76
C ASN A 193 14.75 9.39 -3.67
N TRP A 194 13.58 8.74 -3.66
CA TRP A 194 13.14 7.86 -2.56
C TRP A 194 12.99 6.39 -2.97
N LEU A 195 12.73 6.15 -4.26
CA LEU A 195 12.51 4.83 -4.85
C LEU A 195 13.35 4.75 -6.13
N CYS A 196 14.67 4.69 -5.97
CA CYS A 196 15.57 4.66 -7.11
C CYS A 196 15.46 3.35 -7.91
N ALA A 197 16.00 3.31 -9.12
CA ALA A 197 15.99 2.12 -10.00
C ALA A 197 16.43 0.83 -9.28
N ALA A 198 17.50 0.86 -8.49
CA ALA A 198 17.99 -0.31 -7.76
C ALA A 198 16.98 -0.80 -6.70
N LEU A 199 16.31 0.12 -5.99
CA LEU A 199 15.27 -0.23 -5.03
C LEU A 199 13.99 -0.72 -5.71
N ARG A 200 13.60 -0.12 -6.85
CA ARG A 200 12.48 -0.61 -7.68
C ARG A 200 12.71 -2.03 -8.14
N LEU A 201 13.91 -2.35 -8.62
CA LEU A 201 14.27 -3.71 -9.03
C LEU A 201 14.13 -4.71 -7.88
N CYS A 202 14.54 -4.34 -6.67
CA CYS A 202 14.36 -5.19 -5.50
C CYS A 202 12.87 -5.42 -5.19
N PHE A 203 12.04 -4.38 -5.19
CA PHE A 203 10.60 -4.51 -4.98
C PHE A 203 9.93 -5.36 -6.07
N LEU A 204 10.30 -5.17 -7.34
CA LEU A 204 9.80 -5.96 -8.45
C LEU A 204 10.22 -7.43 -8.32
N HIS A 205 11.47 -7.70 -7.95
CA HIS A 205 11.94 -9.06 -7.73
C HIS A 205 11.19 -9.74 -6.58
N MET A 206 10.96 -9.02 -5.47
CA MET A 206 10.14 -9.51 -4.35
C MET A 206 8.68 -9.76 -4.76
N PHE A 207 8.12 -8.89 -5.62
CA PHE A 207 6.78 -9.04 -6.18
C PHE A 207 6.65 -10.31 -7.04
N PHE A 208 7.62 -10.59 -7.92
CA PHE A 208 7.61 -11.77 -8.79
C PHE A 208 8.02 -13.07 -8.08
N ASN A 209 8.71 -12.98 -6.94
CA ASN A 209 9.16 -14.12 -6.15
C ASN A 209 8.56 -14.12 -4.73
N PRO A 210 7.23 -14.02 -4.57
CA PRO A 210 6.62 -13.74 -3.27
C PRO A 210 6.81 -14.88 -2.26
N ALA A 211 7.12 -16.10 -2.71
CA ALA A 211 7.39 -17.24 -1.83
C ALA A 211 8.77 -17.15 -1.13
N LYS A 212 9.72 -16.37 -1.67
CA LYS A 212 11.07 -16.23 -1.11
C LYS A 212 11.15 -15.23 0.05
N TYR A 213 10.19 -14.33 0.16
CA TYR A 213 10.25 -13.18 1.09
C TYR A 213 9.05 -13.18 2.04
N ALA A 214 9.26 -12.81 3.29
CA ALA A 214 8.16 -12.71 4.26
C ALA A 214 7.25 -11.51 3.94
N THR A 215 7.87 -10.38 3.54
CA THR A 215 7.19 -9.16 3.10
C THR A 215 6.55 -9.38 1.75
N LYS A 216 5.29 -8.94 1.59
CA LYS A 216 4.56 -9.04 0.33
C LYS A 216 4.41 -7.66 -0.29
N ILE A 217 4.97 -7.47 -1.48
CA ILE A 217 4.80 -6.22 -2.22
C ILE A 217 3.37 -6.15 -2.75
N ILE A 218 2.73 -5.01 -2.51
CA ILE A 218 1.37 -4.73 -2.94
C ILE A 218 1.38 -3.53 -3.87
N VAL A 219 0.71 -3.66 -5.00
CA VAL A 219 0.60 -2.63 -6.03
C VAL A 219 -0.87 -2.38 -6.28
N THR A 220 -1.33 -1.13 -6.19
CA THR A 220 -2.71 -0.75 -6.46
C THR A 220 -2.79 0.16 -7.68
N ALA A 221 -3.74 -0.12 -8.58
CA ALA A 221 -4.02 0.69 -9.76
C ALA A 221 -5.47 1.15 -9.71
N ILE A 222 -5.73 2.43 -9.89
CA ILE A 222 -7.08 2.95 -10.15
C ILE A 222 -7.11 3.43 -11.60
N ARG A 223 -7.98 2.81 -12.39
CA ARG A 223 -8.11 3.10 -13.82
C ARG A 223 -9.50 3.53 -14.17
N HIS A 224 -9.62 4.31 -15.24
CA HIS A 224 -10.90 4.50 -15.90
C HIS A 224 -11.46 3.15 -16.35
N ARG A 225 -12.73 2.89 -16.04
CA ARG A 225 -13.41 1.66 -16.47
C ARG A 225 -13.45 1.57 -17.99
N LYS A 226 -13.28 0.35 -18.50
CA LYS A 226 -13.54 0.00 -19.90
C LYS A 226 -14.97 -0.52 -20.06
N TYR A 227 -15.73 0.07 -20.98
CA TYR A 227 -17.04 -0.41 -21.40
C TYR A 227 -16.83 -1.20 -22.70
N SER A 228 -17.49 -2.35 -22.87
CA SER A 228 -17.16 -3.36 -23.89
C SER A 228 -16.89 -2.84 -25.31
N ASP A 229 -15.99 -3.54 -26.02
CA ASP A 229 -15.43 -3.19 -27.34
C ASP A 229 -16.49 -3.06 -28.46
N THR A 230 -16.93 -1.83 -28.72
CA THR A 230 -17.43 -1.45 -30.05
C THR A 230 -16.60 -0.28 -30.54
N ASN A 231 -15.90 -0.48 -31.65
CA ASN A 231 -15.13 0.52 -32.40
C ASN A 231 -15.91 1.82 -32.54
N ILE A 232 -15.53 2.86 -31.79
CA ILE A 232 -16.03 4.22 -32.01
C ILE A 232 -14.84 5.17 -31.98
N SER A 233 -14.91 6.16 -32.88
CA SER A 233 -13.81 7.05 -33.27
C SER A 233 -13.11 7.72 -32.10
N VAL A 234 -11.78 7.77 -32.23
CA VAL A 234 -10.87 8.38 -31.26
C VAL A 234 -11.02 9.90 -31.34
N ASN A 235 -11.90 10.49 -30.53
CA ASN A 235 -11.81 11.92 -30.25
C ASN A 235 -10.68 12.11 -29.21
N PRO A 236 -9.59 12.84 -29.53
CA PRO A 236 -8.45 13.02 -28.64
C PRO A 236 -8.77 13.71 -27.30
N ALA A 237 -9.94 14.35 -27.19
CA ALA A 237 -10.45 15.01 -25.99
C ALA A 237 -11.31 14.11 -25.08
N MET A 238 -11.64 12.88 -25.50
CA MET A 238 -12.38 11.92 -24.67
C MET A 238 -11.43 11.17 -23.73
N ILE A 239 -11.88 11.00 -22.48
CA ILE A 239 -11.26 10.13 -21.47
C ILE A 239 -11.02 8.75 -22.09
N GLN A 240 -9.77 8.30 -22.13
CA GLN A 240 -9.47 6.97 -22.66
C GLN A 240 -9.79 5.92 -21.59
N GLU A 241 -10.69 5.01 -21.93
CA GLU A 241 -10.98 3.84 -21.12
C GLU A 241 -9.70 3.06 -20.84
N GLY A 242 -9.52 2.62 -19.58
CA GLY A 242 -8.30 1.93 -19.14
C GLY A 242 -7.12 2.84 -18.77
N GLU A 243 -7.22 4.17 -18.89
CA GLU A 243 -6.19 5.10 -18.41
C GLU A 243 -5.95 4.96 -16.90
N LEU A 244 -4.68 4.96 -16.49
CA LEU A 244 -4.27 5.03 -15.09
C LEU A 244 -4.49 6.45 -14.57
N ILE A 245 -5.24 6.59 -13.48
CA ILE A 245 -5.50 7.89 -12.85
C ILE A 245 -4.79 8.08 -11.51
N ALA A 246 -4.56 6.98 -10.80
CA ALA A 246 -3.82 6.94 -9.55
C ALA A 246 -3.33 5.52 -9.30
N GLY A 247 -2.28 5.39 -8.50
CA GLY A 247 -1.79 4.09 -8.08
C GLY A 247 -0.70 4.24 -7.03
N GLU A 248 -0.39 3.13 -6.36
CA GLU A 248 0.63 3.10 -5.34
C GLU A 248 1.38 1.77 -5.32
N ILE A 249 2.56 1.80 -4.71
CA ILE A 249 3.27 0.63 -4.24
C ILE A 249 3.40 0.71 -2.72
N GLY A 250 3.16 -0.41 -2.07
CA GLY A 250 3.27 -0.60 -0.64
C GLY A 250 3.67 -2.04 -0.34
N TYR A 251 3.60 -2.43 0.93
CA TYR A 251 3.93 -3.80 1.32
C TYR A 251 3.18 -4.25 2.58
N LEU A 252 3.04 -5.58 2.72
CA LEU A 252 2.48 -6.23 3.89
C LEU A 252 3.57 -6.85 4.77
N VAL A 253 3.45 -6.64 6.08
CA VAL A 253 4.23 -7.31 7.12
C VAL A 253 3.23 -7.83 8.16
N GLY A 254 3.00 -9.15 8.16
CA GLY A 254 1.85 -9.72 8.87
C GLY A 254 0.55 -9.07 8.39
N ASP A 255 -0.19 -8.45 9.31
CA ASP A 255 -1.45 -7.73 9.04
C ASP A 255 -1.31 -6.18 9.04
N ILE A 256 -0.07 -5.70 8.91
CA ILE A 256 0.24 -4.28 8.72
C ILE A 256 0.41 -4.04 7.22
N TYR A 257 -0.34 -3.07 6.68
CA TYR A 257 -0.08 -2.53 5.35
C TYR A 257 0.69 -1.22 5.47
N ALA A 258 1.85 -1.14 4.81
CA ALA A 258 2.66 0.06 4.74
C ALA A 258 2.58 0.67 3.34
N SER A 259 2.06 1.89 3.23
CA SER A 259 2.11 2.65 1.98
C SER A 259 3.52 3.19 1.78
N ALA A 260 4.21 2.77 0.71
CA ALA A 260 5.56 3.23 0.43
C ALA A 260 5.54 4.53 -0.37
N THR A 261 4.90 4.52 -1.53
CA THR A 261 4.72 5.72 -2.35
C THR A 261 3.61 5.50 -3.35
N GLY A 262 2.98 6.58 -3.79
CA GLY A 262 1.94 6.56 -4.80
C GLY A 262 1.90 7.85 -5.60
N GLY A 263 1.12 7.84 -6.66
CA GLY A 263 0.93 9.01 -7.50
C GLY A 263 -0.46 9.08 -8.11
N TYR A 264 -0.77 10.23 -8.70
CA TYR A 264 -2.04 10.48 -9.38
C TYR A 264 -1.88 11.55 -10.47
N CYS A 265 -2.78 11.55 -11.45
CA CYS A 265 -2.74 12.49 -12.59
C CYS A 265 -4.09 13.19 -12.85
N VAL A 266 -5.01 13.12 -11.89
CA VAL A 266 -6.33 13.78 -11.93
C VAL A 266 -6.63 14.52 -10.62
N ASN A 267 -7.44 15.58 -10.71
CA ASN A 267 -7.90 16.33 -9.54
C ASN A 267 -8.71 15.42 -8.60
N GLY A 268 -8.33 15.40 -7.32
CA GLY A 268 -8.91 14.49 -6.32
C GLY A 268 -8.42 13.05 -6.40
N GLY A 269 -7.49 12.73 -7.31
CA GLY A 269 -6.95 11.38 -7.49
C GLY A 269 -6.22 10.85 -6.25
N GLY A 270 -5.46 11.70 -5.54
CA GLY A 270 -4.80 11.30 -4.28
C GLY A 270 -5.79 10.95 -3.17
N ALA A 271 -6.84 11.76 -2.98
CA ALA A 271 -7.90 11.46 -2.01
C ALA A 271 -8.66 10.18 -2.36
N LEU A 272 -8.92 9.95 -3.66
CA LEU A 272 -9.51 8.71 -4.15
C LEU A 272 -8.60 7.50 -3.87
N GLN A 273 -7.31 7.60 -4.21
CA GLN A 273 -6.32 6.54 -3.98
C GLN A 273 -6.24 6.16 -2.50
N LEU A 274 -6.07 7.13 -1.60
CA LEU A 274 -6.03 6.86 -0.17
C LEU A 274 -7.35 6.25 0.33
N SER A 275 -8.51 6.77 -0.11
CA SER A 275 -9.80 6.23 0.33
C SER A 275 -10.00 4.78 -0.07
N VAL A 276 -9.76 4.47 -1.35
CA VAL A 276 -9.99 3.13 -1.88
C VAL A 276 -8.96 2.15 -1.33
N THR A 277 -7.68 2.53 -1.21
CA THR A 277 -6.67 1.68 -0.59
C THR A 277 -6.99 1.38 0.86
N GLY A 278 -7.33 2.38 1.68
CA GLY A 278 -7.67 2.16 3.09
C GLY A 278 -8.86 1.22 3.27
N VAL A 279 -9.92 1.40 2.48
CA VAL A 279 -11.08 0.49 2.49
C VAL A 279 -10.69 -0.90 2.00
N CYS A 280 -9.89 -0.99 0.93
CA CYS A 280 -9.43 -2.27 0.38
C CYS A 280 -8.63 -3.07 1.41
N MET A 281 -7.66 -2.45 2.06
CA MET A 281 -6.82 -3.11 3.07
C MET A 281 -7.63 -3.48 4.31
N LYS A 282 -8.58 -2.64 4.74
CA LYS A 282 -9.51 -2.96 5.83
C LYS A 282 -10.36 -4.19 5.50
N LEU A 283 -10.95 -4.25 4.30
CA LEU A 283 -11.76 -5.39 3.85
C LEU A 283 -10.94 -6.67 3.69
N ALA A 284 -9.68 -6.54 3.29
CA ALA A 284 -8.76 -7.68 3.17
C ALA A 284 -8.39 -8.29 4.52
N GLY A 285 -8.50 -7.54 5.63
CA GLY A 285 -8.19 -8.00 6.98
C GLY A 285 -6.96 -7.35 7.60
N CYS A 286 -6.32 -6.39 6.92
CA CYS A 286 -5.27 -5.59 7.54
C CYS A 286 -5.83 -4.84 8.75
N ARG A 287 -4.99 -4.68 9.79
CA ARG A 287 -5.39 -4.07 11.07
C ARG A 287 -4.77 -2.71 11.28
N VAL A 288 -3.58 -2.51 10.74
CA VAL A 288 -2.82 -1.25 10.85
C VAL A 288 -2.44 -0.80 9.46
N TRP A 289 -2.67 0.48 9.20
CA TRP A 289 -2.13 1.17 8.03
C TRP A 289 -0.99 2.08 8.49
N ASP A 290 0.21 1.75 8.04
CA ASP A 290 1.42 2.54 8.20
C ASP A 290 1.59 3.49 7.01
N LEU A 291 1.66 4.78 7.32
CA LEU A 291 1.79 5.85 6.34
C LEU A 291 3.17 6.51 6.41
N GLY A 292 4.12 6.02 7.20
CA GLY A 292 5.45 6.60 7.31
C GLY A 292 5.48 7.85 8.22
N MET A 293 5.99 8.98 7.72
CA MET A 293 6.08 10.22 8.51
C MET A 293 4.74 10.99 8.57
N MET A 294 4.49 11.71 9.66
CA MET A 294 3.30 12.58 9.75
C MET A 294 3.40 13.76 8.75
N MET A 295 2.28 14.04 8.07
CA MET A 295 2.11 15.16 7.15
C MET A 295 0.72 15.77 7.37
N SER A 296 0.50 17.01 6.95
CA SER A 296 -0.77 17.71 7.17
C SER A 296 -2.00 16.92 6.70
N TYR A 297 -1.94 16.32 5.50
CA TYR A 297 -3.06 15.51 4.99
C TYR A 297 -3.27 14.17 5.72
N LYS A 298 -2.32 13.71 6.54
CA LYS A 298 -2.50 12.49 7.35
C LYS A 298 -3.26 12.77 8.63
N GLN A 299 -3.28 14.03 9.08
CA GLN A 299 -4.15 14.46 10.17
C GLN A 299 -5.63 14.35 9.77
N SER A 300 -5.96 14.66 8.51
CA SER A 300 -7.32 14.45 8.00
C SER A 300 -7.69 12.97 7.86
N LEU A 301 -6.73 12.04 7.90
CA LEU A 301 -7.01 10.60 7.95
C LEU A 301 -7.28 10.09 9.38
N GLN A 302 -7.33 10.98 10.36
CA GLN A 302 -7.39 10.67 11.79
C GLN A 302 -6.16 9.87 12.27
N CYS A 303 -5.02 9.93 11.56
CA CYS A 303 -3.85 9.17 11.98
C CYS A 303 -3.23 9.77 13.24
N ILE A 304 -2.72 8.86 14.07
CA ILE A 304 -1.95 9.20 15.27
C ILE A 304 -0.47 9.05 15.00
N THR A 305 0.35 9.65 15.85
CA THR A 305 1.79 9.38 15.88
C THR A 305 2.11 8.30 16.90
N LEU A 306 3.02 7.41 16.55
CA LEU A 306 3.55 6.38 17.42
C LEU A 306 5.07 6.52 17.53
N PRO A 307 5.63 6.69 18.73
CA PRO A 307 7.07 6.77 18.93
C PRO A 307 7.80 5.53 18.39
N ARG A 308 9.00 5.72 17.85
CA ARG A 308 9.85 4.69 17.22
C ARG A 308 9.88 3.37 17.99
N GLU A 309 10.15 3.41 19.29
CA GLU A 309 10.27 2.19 20.11
C GLU A 309 8.95 1.43 20.20
N LYS A 310 7.83 2.14 20.36
CA LYS A 310 6.50 1.53 20.37
C LYS A 310 6.15 0.94 19.01
N TRP A 311 6.51 1.62 17.93
CA TRP A 311 6.35 1.12 16.57
C TRP A 311 7.13 -0.18 16.34
N LEU A 312 8.43 -0.21 16.67
CA LEU A 312 9.27 -1.39 16.54
C LEU A 312 8.71 -2.59 17.33
N ASN A 313 8.26 -2.35 18.57
CA ASN A 313 7.64 -3.39 19.41
C ASN A 313 6.30 -3.87 18.83
N MET A 314 5.50 -2.98 18.25
CA MET A 314 4.27 -3.39 17.58
C MET A 314 4.55 -4.25 16.36
N VAL A 315 5.49 -3.85 15.49
CA VAL A 315 5.83 -4.63 14.30
C VAL A 315 6.42 -6.00 14.66
N SER A 316 7.28 -6.07 15.68
CA SER A 316 7.92 -7.34 16.08
C SER A 316 6.90 -8.41 16.51
N VAL A 317 5.81 -8.01 17.15
CA VAL A 317 4.69 -8.89 17.51
C VAL A 317 3.85 -9.23 16.27
N ARG A 318 3.44 -8.20 15.52
CA ARG A 318 2.44 -8.34 14.44
C ARG A 318 2.96 -8.97 13.16
N ARG A 319 4.26 -8.89 12.87
CA ARG A 319 4.86 -9.50 11.67
C ARG A 319 4.64 -11.02 11.59
N SER A 320 4.41 -11.66 12.73
CA SER A 320 4.09 -13.09 12.85
C SER A 320 2.63 -13.43 12.56
N ASN A 321 1.74 -12.43 12.43
CA ASN A 321 0.33 -12.67 12.17
C ASN A 321 0.14 -13.26 10.76
N PRO A 322 -0.65 -14.34 10.61
CA PRO A 322 -0.93 -14.93 9.31
C PRO A 322 -1.64 -13.94 8.38
N ASN A 323 -1.17 -13.84 7.14
CA ASN A 323 -1.72 -12.91 6.14
C ASN A 323 -2.27 -13.61 4.89
N GLN A 324 -2.36 -14.94 4.87
CA GLN A 324 -2.85 -15.68 3.70
C GLN A 324 -4.26 -15.24 3.28
N HIS A 325 -5.17 -15.06 4.24
CA HIS A 325 -6.53 -14.59 3.97
C HIS A 325 -6.56 -13.18 3.33
N ILE A 326 -5.61 -12.31 3.70
CA ILE A 326 -5.44 -10.98 3.09
C ILE A 326 -5.03 -11.16 1.64
N LEU A 327 -4.02 -12.00 1.38
CA LEU A 327 -3.52 -12.26 0.03
C LEU A 327 -4.56 -12.90 -0.88
N ASP A 328 -5.36 -13.84 -0.36
CA ASP A 328 -6.45 -14.48 -1.09
C ASP A 328 -7.50 -13.45 -1.52
N TYR A 329 -7.89 -12.54 -0.62
CA TYR A 329 -8.81 -11.44 -0.96
C TYR A 329 -8.22 -10.50 -2.01
N LEU A 330 -6.94 -10.12 -1.89
CA LEU A 330 -6.29 -9.21 -2.85
C LEU A 330 -6.08 -9.86 -4.22
N GLN A 331 -5.93 -11.18 -4.28
CA GLN A 331 -5.80 -11.93 -5.54
C GLN A 331 -7.05 -11.80 -6.42
N ASP A 332 -8.25 -11.80 -5.82
CA ASP A 332 -9.51 -11.60 -6.55
C ASP A 332 -9.59 -10.22 -7.20
N LEU A 333 -8.93 -9.21 -6.61
CA LEU A 333 -8.90 -7.84 -7.12
C LEU A 333 -7.98 -7.65 -8.32
N LYS A 334 -7.19 -8.67 -8.73
CA LYS A 334 -6.47 -8.62 -10.02
C LYS A 334 -7.41 -8.46 -11.20
N ARG A 335 -8.66 -8.94 -11.08
CA ARG A 335 -9.68 -8.85 -12.15
C ARG A 335 -10.29 -7.45 -12.27
N GLY A 336 -10.03 -6.57 -11.31
CA GLY A 336 -10.66 -5.27 -11.24
C GLY A 336 -12.00 -5.32 -10.52
N ARG A 337 -12.30 -4.28 -9.76
CA ARG A 337 -13.61 -4.09 -9.15
C ARG A 337 -13.98 -2.60 -9.15
N PRO A 338 -15.26 -2.25 -9.37
CA PRO A 338 -15.68 -0.86 -9.35
C PRO A 338 -15.34 -0.17 -8.04
N VAL A 339 -14.74 1.01 -8.14
CA VAL A 339 -14.48 1.90 -7.00
C VAL A 339 -15.76 2.21 -6.23
N SER A 340 -16.89 2.35 -6.93
CA SER A 340 -18.19 2.57 -6.31
C SER A 340 -18.56 1.46 -5.32
N ASP A 341 -18.16 0.22 -5.59
CA ASP A 341 -18.52 -0.92 -4.77
C ASP A 341 -17.71 -0.90 -3.46
N PHE A 342 -16.44 -0.49 -3.52
CA PHE A 342 -15.64 -0.27 -2.30
C PHE A 342 -16.22 0.87 -1.47
N LEU A 343 -16.49 2.02 -2.09
CA LEU A 343 -16.85 3.21 -1.35
C LEU A 343 -18.31 3.23 -0.89
N ARG A 344 -19.21 2.44 -1.51
CA ARG A 344 -20.61 2.29 -1.06
C ARG A 344 -20.82 1.25 0.04
N THR A 345 -19.79 0.49 0.42
CA THR A 345 -19.95 -0.44 1.54
C THR A 345 -20.18 0.33 2.84
N ASP A 346 -21.44 0.59 3.14
CA ASP A 346 -21.97 0.32 4.46
C ASP A 346 -21.97 -1.22 4.55
N LEU A 347 -20.96 -1.78 5.23
CA LEU A 347 -20.67 -3.21 5.36
C LEU A 347 -21.85 -4.17 5.12
N PRO A 348 -21.76 -5.15 4.18
CA PRO A 348 -22.46 -6.41 4.35
C PRO A 348 -21.80 -7.20 5.49
N PRO A 349 -22.54 -8.07 6.19
CA PRO A 349 -22.19 -8.54 7.52
C PRO A 349 -20.84 -9.25 7.50
N THR A 350 -19.97 -8.82 8.40
CA THR A 350 -18.88 -9.59 9.00
C THR A 350 -18.98 -11.08 8.66
N LEU A 351 -17.90 -11.66 8.12
CA LEU A 351 -17.52 -13.02 8.49
C LEU A 351 -17.31 -13.01 10.01
N GLY A 352 -18.42 -13.01 10.73
CA GLY A 352 -18.44 -12.88 12.17
C GLY A 352 -17.76 -14.12 12.69
N ASP A 353 -16.80 -13.91 13.59
CA ASP A 353 -16.29 -14.96 14.45
C ASP A 353 -17.47 -15.86 14.84
N PRO A 354 -17.48 -17.14 14.44
CA PRO A 354 -18.58 -18.05 14.73
C PRO A 354 -18.84 -18.19 16.25
N ASN A 355 -17.91 -17.72 17.09
CA ASN A 355 -17.99 -17.71 18.55
C ASN A 355 -18.37 -16.35 19.17
N SER A 356 -18.73 -15.34 18.37
CA SER A 356 -19.20 -14.06 18.89
C SER A 356 -20.49 -14.23 19.72
N LYS A 357 -20.52 -13.62 20.92
CA LYS A 357 -21.70 -13.61 21.81
C LYS A 357 -22.98 -13.13 21.11
N SER A 358 -22.85 -12.26 20.11
CA SER A 358 -23.97 -11.77 19.29
C SER A 358 -24.51 -12.85 18.34
N GLN A 359 -23.62 -13.62 17.70
CA GLN A 359 -23.95 -14.76 16.84
C GLN A 359 -24.61 -15.89 17.65
N LEU A 360 -24.07 -16.19 18.85
CA LEU A 360 -24.64 -17.19 19.78
C LEU A 360 -26.07 -16.82 20.19
N LYS A 361 -26.32 -15.53 20.53
CA LYS A 361 -27.66 -15.03 20.88
C LYS A 361 -28.65 -15.12 19.72
N LYS A 362 -28.19 -14.92 18.47
CA LYS A 362 -29.01 -15.10 17.27
C LYS A 362 -29.38 -16.57 17.03
N ARG A 363 -28.44 -17.51 17.22
CA ARG A 363 -28.70 -18.96 17.10
C ARG A 363 -29.74 -19.42 18.13
N LEU A 364 -29.54 -19.07 19.40
CA LEU A 364 -30.47 -19.41 20.48
C LEU A 364 -31.90 -18.90 20.22
N LYS A 365 -32.04 -17.68 19.67
CA LYS A 365 -33.36 -17.15 19.28
C LYS A 365 -34.00 -17.91 18.12
N LYS A 366 -33.20 -18.33 17.13
CA LYS A 366 -33.69 -19.11 15.99
C LYS A 366 -34.15 -20.50 16.42
N ASP A 367 -33.39 -21.16 17.28
CA ASP A 367 -33.72 -22.50 17.79
C ASP A 367 -34.98 -22.47 18.66
N ALA A 368 -35.12 -21.45 19.53
CA ALA A 368 -36.34 -21.24 20.31
C ALA A 368 -37.58 -20.99 19.43
N ALA A 369 -37.42 -20.30 18.30
CA ALA A 369 -38.51 -20.07 17.35
C ALA A 369 -38.93 -21.37 16.63
N ILE A 370 -37.96 -22.21 16.26
CA ILE A 370 -38.21 -23.53 15.64
C ILE A 370 -38.94 -24.45 16.63
N GLN A 371 -38.49 -24.52 17.88
CA GLN A 371 -39.15 -25.32 18.93
C GLN A 371 -40.60 -24.87 19.19
N ARG A 372 -40.86 -23.57 19.26
CA ARG A 372 -42.22 -23.04 19.41
C ARG A 372 -43.13 -23.39 18.23
N LYS A 373 -42.58 -23.43 17.01
CA LYS A 373 -43.33 -23.79 15.81
C LYS A 373 -43.67 -25.29 15.79
N ALA A 374 -42.73 -26.14 16.19
CA ALA A 374 -42.96 -27.58 16.34
C ALA A 374 -44.01 -27.89 17.43
N GLN A 375 -43.94 -27.21 18.59
CA GLN A 375 -44.93 -27.39 19.66
C GLN A 375 -46.35 -26.94 19.27
N LYS A 376 -46.48 -25.93 18.40
CA LYS A 376 -47.79 -25.53 17.85
C LYS A 376 -48.34 -26.56 16.87
N GLN A 377 -47.48 -27.21 16.09
CA GLN A 377 -47.89 -28.25 15.13
C GLN A 377 -48.28 -29.57 15.80
N MET A 378 -47.77 -29.86 17.01
CA MET A 378 -48.20 -31.05 17.77
C MET A 378 -49.47 -30.84 18.60
N LYS A 379 -49.99 -29.60 18.66
CA LYS A 379 -51.22 -29.24 19.40
C LYS A 379 -52.42 -28.98 18.48
N MET A 380 -52.23 -29.09 17.17
CA MET A 380 -53.30 -29.27 16.18
C MET A 380 -53.32 -30.75 15.79
#